data_AF-A0A3A9TDD6-F1
#
_entry.id   AF-A0A3A9TDD6-F1
#
_cell.length_a   1.000
_cell.length_b   1.000
_cell.length_c   1.000
_cell.angle_alpha   90.00
_cell.angle_beta   90.00
_cell.angle_gamma   90.00
#
_symmetry.space_group_name_H-M   'P 1'
#
loop_
_entity.id
_entity.type
_entity.pdbx_description
1 polymer ?
#
loop_
_entity_poly.entity_id
_entity_poly.type
_entity_poly.pdbx_seq_one_letter_code
_entity_poly.pdbx_strand_id
1 'polypeptide(L)'
;MKKKKIALVLMLMAMIFILCACTANAPVHSKREVKKYIDQLCNEEHEIVSIEEVSESPRAVVYTVRSKERDLEFEVVTCRSAVFFPTSSTVLYYEKSISDDYVKKIHEIYKDDINQLFKGYEIEYTGAIPIRDINEIESVAESIHTANMIYSDEMKYNSREFLDAHPYCYIYLSGINKEDGNTSQFIQFKINGSDKSTEEITEEIKDAIAQKITDGVFSKETYTGLDEITSKQHKSKLNHVFLNDEEMLYDNNNSPYVYAGLITDEYCYSAYNYDIEKYMMVVDCGLVADYWGSPALVIPEYVDHLGGQYTLISTDQKERKLNLESEWEINGHKWKMTAYYNGESEDYDKSISKVKVIRDGKNLSFTAYAGPDNRPLIMLTADDFCKLFDLTYKVDEEKESIYFYSN
;
A
#
# COMPACT_ATOMS: atom_id res chain seq x y z
N MET A 1 -35.21 3.39 -53.12
CA MET A 1 -34.98 3.22 -51.66
C MET A 1 -33.52 3.00 -51.24
N LYS A 2 -32.64 2.38 -52.05
CA LYS A 2 -31.23 2.11 -51.64
C LYS A 2 -30.33 3.37 -51.48
N LYS A 3 -30.48 4.39 -52.34
CA LYS A 3 -29.67 5.63 -52.26
C LYS A 3 -29.94 6.49 -51.01
N LYS A 4 -31.18 6.52 -50.51
CA LYS A 4 -31.55 7.29 -49.29
C LYS A 4 -31.01 6.66 -48.00
N LYS A 5 -30.87 5.32 -47.94
CA LYS A 5 -30.29 4.61 -46.79
C LYS A 5 -28.76 4.75 -46.72
N ILE A 6 -28.09 4.78 -47.87
CA ILE A 6 -26.63 5.01 -47.94
C ILE A 6 -26.29 6.46 -47.53
N ALA A 7 -27.09 7.44 -47.97
CA ALA A 7 -26.93 8.83 -47.54
C ALA A 7 -27.15 9.01 -46.03
N LEU A 8 -28.11 8.30 -45.43
CA LEU A 8 -28.38 8.36 -43.99
C LEU A 8 -27.23 7.74 -43.17
N VAL A 9 -26.64 6.63 -43.64
CA VAL A 9 -25.49 5.97 -42.97
C VAL A 9 -24.22 6.81 -43.10
N LEU A 10 -23.96 7.41 -44.26
CA LEU A 10 -22.86 8.36 -44.45
C LEU A 10 -23.04 9.64 -43.62
N MET A 11 -24.28 10.10 -43.43
CA MET A 11 -24.59 11.27 -42.61
C MET A 11 -24.53 10.94 -41.10
N LEU A 12 -24.83 9.70 -40.69
CA LEU A 12 -24.60 9.21 -39.33
C LEU A 12 -23.11 9.02 -39.03
N MET A 13 -22.33 8.47 -39.97
CA MET A 13 -20.87 8.39 -39.85
C MET A 13 -20.23 9.78 -39.87
N ALA A 14 -20.71 10.69 -40.71
CA ALA A 14 -20.27 12.09 -40.69
C ALA A 14 -20.66 12.80 -39.38
N MET A 15 -21.83 12.51 -38.78
CA MET A 15 -22.19 13.00 -37.45
C MET A 15 -21.33 12.41 -36.33
N ILE A 16 -20.88 11.16 -36.46
CA ILE A 16 -19.89 10.55 -35.55
C ILE A 16 -18.52 11.24 -35.71
N PHE A 17 -18.16 11.70 -36.93
CA PHE A 17 -16.95 12.50 -37.16
C PHE A 17 -17.07 13.98 -36.78
N ILE A 18 -18.29 14.55 -36.72
CA ILE A 18 -18.56 15.95 -36.31
C ILE A 18 -18.55 16.11 -34.77
N LEU A 19 -18.43 15.03 -34.01
CA LEU A 19 -18.03 15.06 -32.59
C LEU A 19 -16.51 15.27 -32.50
N CYS A 20 -16.04 16.44 -32.94
CA CYS A 20 -14.64 16.88 -33.08
C CYS A 20 -13.84 17.03 -31.75
N ALA A 21 -14.14 16.26 -30.71
CA ALA A 21 -13.49 16.38 -29.41
C ALA A 21 -12.31 15.42 -29.20
N CYS A 22 -12.13 14.44 -30.10
CA CYS A 22 -11.21 13.29 -29.93
C CYS A 22 -9.99 13.29 -30.87
N THR A 23 -9.76 14.36 -31.64
CA THR A 23 -8.64 14.45 -32.60
C THR A 23 -7.44 15.19 -32.02
N ALA A 24 -6.25 14.95 -32.57
CA ALA A 24 -5.00 15.58 -32.15
C ALA A 24 -5.05 17.12 -32.15
N ASN A 25 -5.81 17.71 -33.07
CA ASN A 25 -5.86 19.18 -33.29
C ASN A 25 -7.08 19.83 -32.62
N ALA A 26 -7.90 19.05 -31.92
CA ALA A 26 -9.08 19.56 -31.25
C ALA A 26 -8.69 20.58 -30.15
N PRO A 27 -9.58 21.53 -29.78
CA PRO A 27 -9.24 22.58 -28.81
C PRO A 27 -8.77 22.02 -27.47
N VAL A 28 -7.67 22.52 -26.92
CA VAL A 28 -7.19 22.17 -25.56
C VAL A 28 -8.08 22.84 -24.49
N HIS A 29 -7.68 22.83 -23.21
CA HIS A 29 -8.39 23.59 -22.19
C HIS A 29 -8.40 25.08 -22.56
N SER A 30 -9.54 25.73 -22.34
CA SER A 30 -9.68 27.17 -22.54
C SER A 30 -8.81 27.94 -21.54
N LYS A 31 -8.40 29.16 -21.91
CA LYS A 31 -7.64 30.04 -21.00
C LYS A 31 -8.31 30.23 -19.63
N ARG A 32 -9.65 30.20 -19.55
CA ARG A 32 -10.38 30.30 -18.27
C ARG A 32 -10.22 29.05 -17.42
N GLU A 33 -10.25 27.86 -18.04
CA GLU A 33 -10.03 26.60 -17.34
C GLU A 33 -8.59 26.48 -16.85
N VAL A 34 -7.61 26.88 -17.68
CA VAL A 34 -6.20 26.92 -17.29
C VAL A 34 -5.96 27.90 -16.14
N LYS A 35 -6.56 29.10 -16.17
CA LYS A 35 -6.50 30.05 -15.05
C LYS A 35 -7.06 29.47 -13.76
N LYS A 36 -8.24 28.86 -13.81
CA LYS A 36 -8.85 28.22 -12.63
C LYS A 36 -7.93 27.12 -12.06
N TYR A 37 -7.25 26.37 -12.93
CA TYR A 37 -6.29 25.36 -12.50
C TYR A 37 -5.07 26.00 -11.83
N ILE A 38 -4.50 27.08 -12.41
CA ILE A 38 -3.40 27.83 -11.80
C ILE A 38 -3.81 28.40 -10.43
N ASP A 39 -5.02 28.96 -10.31
CA ASP A 39 -5.57 29.48 -9.04
C ASP A 39 -5.71 28.40 -7.96
N GLN A 40 -5.84 27.13 -8.35
CA GLN A 40 -5.89 25.99 -7.43
C GLN A 40 -4.50 25.44 -7.09
N LEU A 41 -3.53 25.63 -7.99
CA LEU A 41 -2.18 25.13 -7.89
C LEU A 41 -1.27 26.05 -7.08
N CYS A 42 -1.37 27.36 -7.32
CA CYS A 42 -0.53 28.39 -6.72
C CYS A 42 -1.38 29.34 -5.87
N ASN A 43 -1.16 29.31 -4.56
CA ASN A 43 -1.89 30.17 -3.61
C ASN A 43 -1.38 31.63 -3.58
N GLU A 44 -0.20 31.86 -4.15
CA GLU A 44 0.43 33.18 -4.24
C GLU A 44 -0.25 34.05 -5.31
N GLU A 45 -0.16 35.37 -5.16
CA GLU A 45 -0.52 36.27 -6.26
C GLU A 45 0.37 35.97 -7.48
N HIS A 46 -0.24 35.72 -8.64
CA HIS A 46 0.49 35.29 -9.82
C HIS A 46 0.00 36.00 -11.10
N GLU A 47 0.83 35.96 -12.14
CA GLU A 47 0.47 36.45 -13.47
C GLU A 47 0.95 35.52 -14.58
N ILE A 48 0.22 35.52 -15.69
CA ILE A 48 0.61 34.80 -16.91
C ILE A 48 1.52 35.73 -17.70
N VAL A 49 2.80 35.38 -17.78
CA VAL A 49 3.86 36.16 -18.44
C VAL A 49 3.86 35.91 -19.94
N SER A 50 3.66 34.65 -20.35
CA SER A 50 3.63 34.27 -21.76
C SER A 50 2.61 33.16 -22.01
N ILE A 51 2.18 33.07 -23.28
CA ILE A 51 1.35 31.98 -23.78
C ILE A 51 1.91 31.60 -25.14
N GLU A 52 2.35 30.36 -25.29
CA GLU A 52 2.98 29.86 -26.52
C GLU A 52 2.28 28.59 -27.01
N GLU A 53 1.92 28.54 -28.29
CA GLU A 53 1.47 27.30 -28.93
C GLU A 53 2.70 26.53 -29.40
N VAL A 54 3.11 25.52 -28.62
CA VAL A 54 4.35 24.75 -28.86
C VAL A 54 4.14 23.60 -29.84
N SER A 55 2.89 23.23 -30.12
CA SER A 55 2.54 22.23 -31.13
C SER A 55 1.12 22.43 -31.64
N GLU A 56 0.93 22.32 -32.96
CA GLU A 56 -0.38 22.34 -33.61
C GLU A 56 -1.05 20.95 -33.66
N SER A 57 -0.26 19.86 -33.62
CA SER A 57 -0.71 18.47 -33.80
C SER A 57 0.26 17.43 -33.21
N PRO A 58 -0.03 16.81 -32.05
CA PRO A 58 -1.16 17.10 -31.17
C PRO A 58 -1.05 18.50 -30.59
N ARG A 59 -2.19 19.18 -30.47
CA ARG A 59 -2.23 20.56 -30.02
C ARG A 59 -1.71 20.68 -28.60
N ALA A 60 -0.77 21.59 -28.36
CA ALA A 60 -0.22 21.88 -27.05
C ALA A 60 0.05 23.38 -26.89
N VAL A 61 -0.35 23.93 -25.75
CA VAL A 61 -0.17 25.33 -25.39
C VAL A 61 0.49 25.40 -24.02
N VAL A 62 1.58 26.14 -23.91
CA VAL A 62 2.32 26.39 -22.68
C VAL A 62 1.97 27.78 -22.16
N TYR A 63 1.65 27.85 -20.88
CA TYR A 63 1.45 29.08 -20.13
C TYR A 63 2.61 29.23 -19.15
N THR A 64 3.46 30.23 -19.34
CA THR A 64 4.46 30.58 -18.33
C THR A 64 3.82 31.50 -17.30
N VAL A 65 3.82 31.05 -16.06
CA VAL A 65 3.23 31.73 -14.90
C VAL A 65 4.35 32.18 -13.98
N ARG A 66 4.19 33.35 -13.39
CA ARG A 66 5.13 33.90 -12.41
C ARG A 66 4.39 34.26 -11.13
N SER A 67 4.84 33.72 -10.00
CA SER A 67 4.43 34.20 -8.66
C SER A 67 5.07 35.57 -8.40
N LYS A 68 4.28 36.53 -7.92
CA LYS A 68 4.74 37.89 -7.62
C LYS A 68 5.46 37.99 -6.29
N GLU A 69 5.22 37.07 -5.37
CA GLU A 69 5.81 37.11 -4.03
C GLU A 69 7.28 36.70 -4.04
N ARG A 70 7.62 35.71 -4.88
CA ARG A 70 8.98 35.14 -4.95
C ARG A 70 9.63 35.18 -6.33
N ASP A 71 8.97 35.77 -7.33
CA ASP A 71 9.42 35.75 -8.74
C ASP A 71 9.62 34.31 -9.26
N LEU A 72 8.85 33.35 -8.72
CA LEU A 72 8.93 31.94 -9.10
C LEU A 72 8.22 31.73 -10.44
N GLU A 73 8.97 31.33 -11.47
CA GLU A 73 8.43 30.99 -12.79
C GLU A 73 8.22 29.50 -12.95
N PHE A 74 7.04 29.12 -13.41
CA PHE A 74 6.66 27.74 -13.72
C PHE A 74 5.77 27.67 -14.96
N GLU A 75 5.68 26.50 -15.55
CA GLU A 75 4.94 26.24 -16.78
C GLU A 75 3.70 25.39 -16.49
N VAL A 76 2.59 25.79 -17.08
CA VAL A 76 1.37 24.97 -17.17
C VAL A 76 1.12 24.64 -18.63
N VAL A 77 1.16 23.36 -18.95
CA VAL A 77 0.97 22.83 -20.28
C VAL A 77 -0.44 22.26 -20.39
N THR A 78 -1.22 22.74 -21.35
CA THR A 78 -2.45 22.06 -21.75
C THR A 78 -2.30 21.49 -23.14
N CYS A 79 -2.61 20.21 -23.30
CA CYS A 79 -2.39 19.49 -24.54
C CYS A 79 -3.51 18.51 -24.87
N ARG A 80 -3.43 17.98 -26.09
CA ARG A 80 -4.14 16.78 -26.52
C ARG A 80 -3.25 15.56 -26.28
N SER A 81 -3.55 14.82 -25.23
CA SER A 81 -2.83 13.59 -24.88
C SER A 81 -3.41 12.41 -25.65
N ALA A 82 -2.54 11.60 -26.25
CA ALA A 82 -2.93 10.40 -26.97
C ALA A 82 -3.28 9.27 -25.98
N VAL A 83 -4.46 8.70 -26.13
CA VAL A 83 -4.86 7.46 -25.44
C VAL A 83 -4.58 6.30 -26.38
N PHE A 84 -3.78 5.33 -25.93
CA PHE A 84 -3.33 4.20 -26.74
C PHE A 84 -4.13 2.94 -26.48
N PHE A 85 -4.21 2.04 -27.46
CA PHE A 85 -4.62 0.66 -27.21
C PHE A 85 -3.63 0.00 -26.23
N PRO A 86 -4.08 -0.65 -25.14
CA PRO A 86 -3.19 -1.20 -24.11
C PRO A 86 -2.10 -2.15 -24.63
N THR A 87 -2.30 -2.78 -25.79
CA THR A 87 -1.41 -3.78 -26.38
C THR A 87 -0.72 -3.31 -27.67
N SER A 88 -0.82 -2.03 -28.05
CA SER A 88 -0.16 -1.51 -29.26
C SER A 88 0.16 -0.02 -29.19
N SER A 89 1.04 0.45 -30.07
CA SER A 89 1.32 1.89 -30.26
C SER A 89 0.23 2.64 -31.05
N THR A 90 -0.92 2.00 -31.30
CA THR A 90 -2.03 2.61 -32.03
C THR A 90 -2.80 3.57 -31.11
N VAL A 91 -2.94 4.82 -31.54
CA VAL A 91 -3.76 5.83 -30.83
C VAL A 91 -5.24 5.53 -31.06
N LEU A 92 -5.99 5.40 -29.97
CA LEU A 92 -7.46 5.25 -29.94
C LEU A 92 -8.15 6.59 -30.18
N TYR A 93 -7.82 7.57 -29.34
CA TYR A 93 -8.35 8.93 -29.39
C TYR A 93 -7.41 9.88 -28.63
N TYR A 94 -7.69 11.18 -28.72
CA TYR A 94 -7.01 12.21 -27.93
C TYR A 94 -7.95 12.81 -26.90
N GLU A 95 -7.49 12.95 -25.67
CA GLU A 95 -8.20 13.64 -24.60
C GLU A 95 -7.52 14.95 -24.21
N LYS A 96 -8.23 15.82 -23.51
CA LYS A 96 -7.62 17.04 -22.97
C LYS A 96 -6.83 16.67 -21.72
N SER A 97 -5.58 17.14 -21.65
CA SER A 97 -4.77 17.03 -20.45
C SER A 97 -4.25 18.41 -20.03
N ILE A 98 -3.97 18.54 -18.74
CA ILE A 98 -3.25 19.66 -18.15
C ILE A 98 -2.19 19.11 -17.20
N SER A 99 -0.99 19.66 -17.27
CA SER A 99 0.14 19.30 -16.42
C SER A 99 0.96 20.54 -16.12
N ASP A 100 1.73 20.51 -15.05
CA ASP A 100 2.58 21.62 -14.61
C ASP A 100 3.95 21.15 -14.14
N ASP A 101 4.86 22.10 -13.94
CA ASP A 101 6.13 21.87 -13.25
C ASP A 101 6.28 22.69 -11.95
N TYR A 102 5.18 23.17 -11.36
CA TYR A 102 5.19 24.05 -10.19
C TYR A 102 5.92 23.45 -9.00
N VAL A 103 5.58 22.21 -8.61
CA VAL A 103 6.23 21.50 -7.50
C VAL A 103 7.73 21.32 -7.76
N LYS A 104 8.09 20.97 -9.01
CA LYS A 104 9.50 20.84 -9.40
C LYS A 104 10.23 22.17 -9.24
N LYS A 105 9.62 23.28 -9.64
CA LYS A 105 10.19 24.63 -9.51
C LYS A 105 10.33 25.06 -8.06
N ILE A 106 9.38 24.73 -7.19
CA ILE A 106 9.53 24.89 -5.75
C ILE A 106 10.75 24.11 -5.25
N HIS A 107 10.87 22.83 -5.61
CA HIS A 107 12.00 22.01 -5.15
C HIS A 107 13.35 22.54 -5.64
N GLU A 108 13.42 23.14 -6.83
CA GLU A 108 14.64 23.79 -7.34
C GLU A 108 15.14 24.93 -6.42
N ILE A 109 14.25 25.63 -5.69
CA ILE A 109 14.63 26.69 -4.73
C ILE A 109 15.46 26.13 -3.58
N TYR A 110 15.03 24.99 -3.01
CA TYR A 110 15.63 24.39 -1.82
C TYR A 110 16.75 23.39 -2.11
N LYS A 111 16.98 23.13 -3.40
CA LYS A 111 17.78 22.00 -3.87
C LYS A 111 19.20 22.00 -3.35
N ASP A 112 19.89 23.14 -3.47
CA ASP A 112 21.32 23.21 -3.13
C ASP A 112 21.53 23.11 -1.62
N ASP A 113 20.71 23.81 -0.83
CA ASP A 113 20.79 23.80 0.62
C ASP A 113 20.52 22.41 1.19
N ILE A 114 19.47 21.72 0.73
CA ILE A 114 19.15 20.37 1.19
C ILE A 114 20.19 19.35 0.70
N ASN A 115 20.61 19.40 -0.57
CA ASN A 115 21.60 18.45 -1.09
C ASN A 115 22.97 18.58 -0.41
N GLN A 116 23.33 19.78 0.04
CA GLN A 116 24.59 20.00 0.74
C GLN A 116 24.65 19.23 2.07
N LEU A 117 23.52 19.09 2.78
CA LEU A 117 23.44 18.34 4.04
C LEU A 117 23.82 16.86 3.85
N PHE A 118 23.45 16.27 2.71
CA PHE A 118 23.64 14.84 2.48
C PHE A 118 24.87 14.47 1.64
N LYS A 119 25.63 15.46 1.15
CA LYS A 119 26.79 15.25 0.27
C LYS A 119 27.93 14.45 0.93
N GLY A 120 28.01 14.48 2.26
CA GLY A 120 29.05 13.79 3.04
C GLY A 120 28.79 12.30 3.27
N TYR A 121 27.57 11.82 3.01
CA TYR A 121 27.23 10.41 3.21
C TYR A 121 27.59 9.58 1.99
N GLU A 122 28.05 8.36 2.24
CA GLU A 122 28.16 7.35 1.20
C GLU A 122 26.76 6.87 0.85
N ILE A 123 26.29 7.17 -0.36
CA ILE A 123 24.97 6.75 -0.82
C ILE A 123 25.13 5.45 -1.61
N GLU A 124 24.39 4.42 -1.23
CA GLU A 124 24.38 3.14 -1.92
C GLU A 124 23.80 3.24 -3.33
N TYR A 125 24.01 2.21 -4.16
CA TYR A 125 23.33 2.10 -5.45
C TYR A 125 21.79 2.18 -5.35
N THR A 126 21.25 1.73 -4.20
CA THR A 126 19.82 1.77 -3.86
C THR A 126 19.32 3.18 -3.53
N GLY A 127 20.22 4.16 -3.38
CA GLY A 127 19.90 5.53 -2.95
C GLY A 127 19.75 5.70 -1.43
N ALA A 128 20.02 4.65 -0.63
CA ALA A 128 19.96 4.71 0.83
C ALA A 128 21.28 5.19 1.46
N ILE A 129 21.17 5.81 2.63
CA ILE A 129 22.29 6.13 3.51
C ILE A 129 22.50 4.94 4.48
N PRO A 130 23.64 4.25 4.42
CA PRO A 130 23.94 3.15 5.32
C PRO A 130 24.31 3.67 6.71
N ILE A 131 23.66 3.11 7.73
CA ILE A 131 23.97 3.25 9.14
C ILE A 131 24.77 2.03 9.57
N ARG A 132 26.08 2.19 9.76
CA ARG A 132 27.01 1.09 10.08
C ARG A 132 27.13 0.81 11.56
N ASP A 133 26.96 1.84 12.36
CA ASP A 133 26.94 1.75 13.81
C ASP A 133 26.11 2.90 14.42
N ILE A 134 25.90 2.84 15.73
CA ILE A 134 25.01 3.76 16.44
C ILE A 134 25.49 5.22 16.45
N ASN A 135 26.79 5.45 16.26
CA ASN A 135 27.38 6.80 16.34
C ASN A 135 27.05 7.64 15.09
N GLU A 136 26.64 7.00 13.99
CA GLU A 136 26.24 7.70 12.76
C GLU A 136 24.81 8.29 12.87
N ILE A 137 23.99 7.81 13.82
CA ILE A 137 22.56 8.16 13.90
C ILE A 137 22.35 9.65 14.15
N GLU A 138 23.05 10.23 15.13
CA GLU A 138 22.83 11.62 15.53
C GLU A 138 23.12 12.59 14.37
N SER A 139 24.23 12.38 13.65
CA SER A 139 24.57 13.19 12.47
C SER A 139 23.51 13.08 11.36
N VAL A 140 23.02 11.87 11.09
CA VAL A 140 21.99 11.66 10.06
C VAL A 140 20.66 12.29 10.50
N ALA A 141 20.28 12.14 11.76
CA ALA A 141 19.09 12.75 12.35
C ALA A 141 19.15 14.29 12.29
N GLU A 142 20.30 14.90 12.58
CA GLU A 142 20.53 16.35 12.45
C GLU A 142 20.35 16.82 11.00
N SER A 143 20.85 16.06 10.03
CA SER A 143 20.69 16.39 8.60
C SER A 143 19.24 16.30 8.17
N ILE A 144 18.50 15.28 8.62
CA ILE A 144 17.06 15.12 8.33
C ILE A 144 16.24 16.24 8.99
N HIS A 145 16.53 16.57 10.24
CA HIS A 145 15.90 17.68 10.96
C HIS A 145 16.15 19.01 10.23
N THR A 146 17.41 19.30 9.91
CA THR A 146 17.80 20.55 9.23
C THR A 146 17.18 20.66 7.84
N ALA A 147 17.11 19.56 7.08
CA ALA A 147 16.44 19.53 5.78
C ALA A 147 14.95 19.86 5.90
N ASN A 148 14.28 19.33 6.93
CA ASN A 148 12.88 19.68 7.21
C ASN A 148 12.74 21.14 7.65
N MET A 149 13.64 21.67 8.48
CA MET A 149 13.62 23.08 8.86
C MET A 149 13.77 24.00 7.64
N ILE A 150 14.65 23.67 6.69
CA ILE A 150 14.80 24.42 5.43
C ILE A 150 13.51 24.37 4.62
N TYR A 151 12.94 23.18 4.41
CA TYR A 151 11.73 23.03 3.60
C TYR A 151 10.47 23.58 4.30
N SER A 152 10.49 23.71 5.62
CA SER A 152 9.40 24.32 6.40
C SER A 152 9.11 25.77 6.01
N ASP A 153 10.09 26.47 5.42
CA ASP A 153 9.90 27.83 4.89
C ASP A 153 8.83 27.89 3.78
N GLU A 154 8.55 26.78 3.10
CA GLU A 154 7.49 26.70 2.08
C GLU A 154 6.09 26.88 2.68
N MET A 155 5.92 26.66 4.00
CA MET A 155 4.65 26.89 4.69
C MET A 155 4.19 28.36 4.67
N LYS A 156 5.07 29.29 4.29
CA LYS A 156 4.69 30.71 4.08
C LYS A 156 3.78 30.87 2.86
N TYR A 157 3.84 29.96 1.90
CA TYR A 157 3.17 30.07 0.60
C TYR A 157 2.19 28.92 0.33
N ASN A 158 2.45 27.75 0.93
CA ASN A 158 1.65 26.55 0.72
C ASN A 158 1.17 25.94 2.04
N SER A 159 -0.01 25.33 2.00
CA SER A 159 -0.63 24.68 3.16
C SER A 159 0.15 23.45 3.65
N ARG A 160 -0.07 23.03 4.89
CA ARG A 160 0.53 21.80 5.45
C ARG A 160 0.16 20.57 4.60
N GLU A 161 -1.10 20.48 4.18
CA GLU A 161 -1.61 19.41 3.33
C GLU A 161 -0.88 19.34 1.98
N PHE A 162 -0.46 20.49 1.43
CA PHE A 162 0.32 20.54 0.20
C PHE A 162 1.71 19.94 0.38
N LEU A 163 2.43 20.32 1.45
CA LEU A 163 3.76 19.76 1.75
C LEU A 163 3.66 18.26 2.07
N ASP A 164 2.55 17.83 2.68
CA ASP A 164 2.28 16.42 2.90
C ASP A 164 1.89 15.66 1.61
N ALA A 165 1.34 16.30 0.59
CA ALA A 165 1.14 15.68 -0.71
C ALA A 165 2.42 15.68 -1.57
N HIS A 166 3.29 16.67 -1.38
CA HIS A 166 4.45 16.94 -2.22
C HIS A 166 5.73 17.12 -1.38
N PRO A 167 6.26 16.05 -0.76
CA PRO A 167 7.56 16.17 -0.10
C PRO A 167 8.67 16.53 -1.09
N TYR A 168 9.66 17.28 -0.61
CA TYR A 168 10.87 17.57 -1.38
C TYR A 168 11.55 16.28 -1.84
N CYS A 169 11.77 15.35 -0.90
CA CYS A 169 12.28 14.01 -1.17
C CYS A 169 11.98 13.04 -0.02
N TYR A 170 12.40 11.79 -0.21
CA TYR A 170 12.46 10.76 0.83
C TYR A 170 13.92 10.39 1.08
N ILE A 171 14.32 10.32 2.35
CA ILE A 171 15.62 9.85 2.80
C ILE A 171 15.44 8.43 3.31
N TYR A 172 16.10 7.48 2.65
CA TYR A 172 16.08 6.07 3.02
C TYR A 172 17.32 5.73 3.84
N LEU A 173 17.15 5.02 4.95
CA LEU A 173 18.27 4.51 5.73
C LEU A 173 18.35 2.99 5.59
N SER A 174 19.57 2.49 5.43
CA SER A 174 19.89 1.06 5.37
C SER A 174 20.77 0.64 6.55
N GLY A 175 20.66 -0.62 6.97
CA GLY A 175 21.50 -1.20 8.01
C GLY A 175 22.10 -2.53 7.56
N ILE A 176 23.10 -3.01 8.28
CA ILE A 176 23.90 -4.19 7.93
C ILE A 176 23.19 -5.46 8.43
N ASN A 177 22.84 -6.34 7.48
CA ASN A 177 22.28 -7.64 7.77
C ASN A 177 23.33 -8.53 8.45
N LYS A 178 22.89 -9.27 9.47
CA LYS A 178 23.73 -10.18 10.25
C LYS A 178 24.28 -11.35 9.43
N GLU A 179 23.49 -11.88 8.49
CA GLU A 179 23.81 -13.15 7.82
C GLU A 179 24.85 -13.00 6.70
N ASP A 180 24.68 -11.99 5.86
CA ASP A 180 25.46 -11.81 4.62
C ASP A 180 26.30 -10.53 4.61
N GLY A 181 26.13 -9.64 5.59
CA GLY A 181 26.78 -8.34 5.63
C GLY A 181 26.30 -7.36 4.56
N ASN A 182 25.28 -7.73 3.78
CA ASN A 182 24.64 -6.82 2.84
C ASN A 182 23.79 -5.81 3.61
N THR A 183 23.42 -4.73 2.95
CA THR A 183 22.57 -3.71 3.55
C THR A 183 21.11 -3.89 3.13
N SER A 184 20.20 -3.58 4.05
CA SER A 184 18.76 -3.55 3.78
C SER A 184 18.13 -2.28 4.33
N GLN A 185 17.20 -1.70 3.55
CA GLN A 185 16.44 -0.52 3.98
C GLN A 185 15.55 -0.89 5.17
N PHE A 186 15.56 -0.07 6.22
CA PHE A 186 14.78 -0.34 7.44
C PHE A 186 13.85 0.80 7.84
N ILE A 187 14.13 2.02 7.43
CA ILE A 187 13.28 3.19 7.70
C ILE A 187 13.42 4.21 6.57
N GLN A 188 12.37 5.03 6.38
CA GLN A 188 12.38 6.18 5.49
C GLN A 188 11.87 7.42 6.20
N PHE A 189 12.47 8.57 5.90
CA PHE A 189 12.05 9.87 6.38
C PHE A 189 11.61 10.74 5.22
N LYS A 190 10.47 11.39 5.37
CA LYS A 190 9.94 12.32 4.40
C LYS A 190 10.42 13.73 4.72
N ILE A 191 10.92 14.45 3.72
CA ILE A 191 11.27 15.88 3.86
C ILE A 191 10.07 16.71 3.42
N ASN A 192 9.21 17.06 4.37
CA ASN A 192 7.93 17.76 4.16
C ASN A 192 7.74 18.94 5.12
N GLY A 193 8.82 19.48 5.68
CA GLY A 193 8.73 20.57 6.65
C GLY A 193 8.24 20.10 8.02
N SER A 194 8.50 18.84 8.38
CA SER A 194 8.20 18.28 9.69
C SER A 194 8.93 19.05 10.80
N ASP A 195 8.28 19.25 11.95
CA ASP A 195 8.83 19.94 13.12
C ASP A 195 9.49 18.99 14.13
N LYS A 196 9.48 17.68 13.86
CA LYS A 196 10.22 16.67 14.63
C LYS A 196 11.65 17.11 14.93
N SER A 197 12.00 17.07 16.21
CA SER A 197 13.34 17.36 16.71
C SER A 197 14.36 16.30 16.30
N THR A 198 15.65 16.66 16.36
CA THR A 198 16.75 15.70 16.20
C THR A 198 16.63 14.52 17.17
N GLU A 199 16.19 14.76 18.40
CA GLU A 199 16.00 13.72 19.42
C GLU A 199 14.89 12.74 19.02
N GLU A 200 13.72 13.22 18.57
CA GLU A 200 12.63 12.37 18.10
C GLU A 200 13.05 11.52 16.88
N ILE A 201 13.76 12.12 15.92
CA ILE A 201 14.28 11.39 14.75
C ILE A 201 15.32 10.35 15.17
N THR A 202 16.19 10.69 16.12
CA THR A 202 17.20 9.77 16.66
C THR A 202 16.55 8.56 17.31
N GLU A 203 15.52 8.77 18.14
CA GLU A 203 14.80 7.67 18.80
C GLU A 203 14.03 6.82 17.77
N GLU A 204 13.40 7.41 16.75
CA GLU A 204 12.77 6.65 15.66
C GLU A 204 13.76 5.76 14.90
N ILE A 205 14.98 6.24 14.63
CA ILE A 205 16.04 5.44 13.99
C ILE A 205 16.47 4.30 14.92
N LYS A 206 16.69 4.58 16.21
CA LYS A 206 17.08 3.56 17.20
C LYS A 206 16.02 2.49 17.39
N ASP A 207 14.75 2.88 17.48
CA ASP A 207 13.62 1.96 17.61
C ASP A 207 13.53 1.05 16.38
N ALA A 208 13.69 1.60 15.18
CA ALA A 208 13.67 0.80 13.95
C ALA A 208 14.85 -0.17 13.86
N ILE A 209 16.05 0.23 14.29
CA ILE A 209 17.22 -0.68 14.40
C ILE A 209 16.95 -1.76 15.46
N ALA A 210 16.45 -1.39 16.64
CA ALA A 210 16.14 -2.32 17.71
C ALA A 210 15.09 -3.36 17.29
N GLN A 211 14.09 -2.95 16.50
CA GLN A 211 13.12 -3.87 15.91
C GLN A 211 13.81 -4.86 14.96
N LYS A 212 14.71 -4.39 14.08
CA LYS A 212 15.48 -5.28 13.18
C LYS A 212 16.42 -6.23 13.93
N ILE A 213 16.96 -5.84 15.07
CA ILE A 213 17.73 -6.74 15.96
C ILE A 213 16.79 -7.80 16.56
N THR A 214 15.62 -7.39 17.04
CA THR A 214 14.60 -8.28 17.64
C THR A 214 14.11 -9.32 16.63
N ASP A 215 13.91 -8.90 15.39
CA ASP A 215 13.53 -9.75 14.27
C ASP A 215 14.68 -10.63 13.76
N GLY A 216 15.90 -10.50 14.31
CA GLY A 216 17.06 -11.30 13.93
C GLY A 216 17.76 -10.87 12.63
N VAL A 217 17.33 -9.76 12.03
CA VAL A 217 17.88 -9.23 10.76
C VAL A 217 19.22 -8.54 10.99
N PHE A 218 19.33 -7.71 12.02
CA PHE A 218 20.55 -6.98 12.37
C PHE A 218 21.31 -7.62 13.52
N SER A 219 22.63 -7.42 13.54
CA SER A 219 23.51 -7.92 14.61
C SER A 219 23.51 -6.96 15.80
N LYS A 220 23.25 -7.52 16.98
CA LYS A 220 23.34 -6.79 18.27
C LYS A 220 24.78 -6.36 18.58
N GLU A 221 25.76 -7.09 18.07
CA GLU A 221 27.19 -6.78 18.19
C GLU A 221 27.60 -5.59 17.33
N THR A 222 26.91 -5.35 16.22
CA THR A 222 27.14 -4.20 15.33
C THR A 222 26.51 -2.93 15.92
N TYR A 223 25.28 -3.02 16.40
CA TYR A 223 24.52 -1.90 16.94
C TYR A 223 24.47 -1.94 18.47
N THR A 224 25.63 -1.73 19.10
CA THR A 224 25.76 -1.79 20.56
C THR A 224 25.03 -0.65 21.27
N GLY A 225 24.49 -0.91 22.47
CA GLY A 225 23.86 0.12 23.32
C GLY A 225 22.32 0.20 23.22
N LEU A 226 21.70 -0.69 22.45
CA LEU A 226 20.23 -0.75 22.27
C LEU A 226 19.55 -1.84 23.13
N ASP A 227 20.22 -2.35 24.17
CA ASP A 227 19.72 -3.44 25.02
C ASP A 227 18.34 -3.16 25.62
N GLU A 228 18.19 -1.98 26.22
CA GLU A 228 16.95 -1.59 26.88
C GLU A 228 15.80 -1.45 25.88
N ILE A 229 16.06 -0.86 24.71
CA ILE A 229 15.06 -0.66 23.67
C ILE A 229 14.65 -2.02 23.09
N THR A 230 15.63 -2.85 22.70
CA THR A 230 15.41 -4.19 22.15
C THR A 230 14.60 -5.07 23.12
N SER A 231 14.85 -4.98 24.43
CA SER A 231 14.13 -5.78 25.43
C SER A 231 12.65 -5.45 25.59
N LYS A 232 12.19 -4.30 25.06
CA LYS A 232 10.78 -3.87 25.07
C LYS A 232 10.07 -4.18 23.75
N GLN A 233 10.80 -4.62 22.72
CA GLN A 233 10.23 -4.93 21.42
C GLN A 233 9.68 -6.35 21.39
N HIS A 234 8.69 -6.55 20.54
CA HIS A 234 8.15 -7.87 20.19
C HIS A 234 8.67 -8.28 18.81
N LYS A 235 8.85 -9.59 18.57
CA LYS A 235 9.11 -10.06 17.20
C LYS A 235 7.95 -9.70 16.28
N SER A 236 8.26 -9.05 15.16
CA SER A 236 7.25 -8.62 14.17
C SER A 236 6.53 -9.81 13.52
N LYS A 237 7.21 -10.95 13.42
CA LYS A 237 6.67 -12.19 12.87
C LYS A 237 7.21 -13.41 13.63
N LEU A 238 6.31 -14.34 13.93
CA LEU A 238 6.61 -15.69 14.39
C LEU A 238 6.42 -16.62 13.18
N ASN A 239 7.51 -17.27 12.77
CA ASN A 239 7.54 -18.08 11.55
C ASN A 239 7.04 -19.51 11.75
N HIS A 240 6.86 -19.94 13.00
CA HIS A 240 6.42 -21.29 13.32
C HIS A 240 5.10 -21.28 14.08
N VAL A 241 4.17 -22.11 13.64
CA VAL A 241 2.89 -22.33 14.30
C VAL A 241 2.80 -23.80 14.69
N PHE A 242 2.52 -24.08 15.96
CA PHE A 242 2.36 -25.42 16.47
C PHE A 242 0.92 -25.64 16.95
N LEU A 243 0.39 -26.83 16.72
CA LEU A 243 -0.88 -27.29 17.26
C LEU A 243 -0.65 -28.60 18.02
N ASN A 244 -0.94 -28.62 19.32
CA ASN A 244 -0.67 -29.76 20.20
C ASN A 244 0.78 -30.26 20.09
N ASP A 245 1.74 -29.33 20.06
CA ASP A 245 3.19 -29.56 19.89
C ASP A 245 3.63 -30.14 18.53
N GLU A 246 2.72 -30.26 17.55
CA GLU A 246 3.03 -30.60 16.16
C GLU A 246 3.14 -29.33 15.32
N GLU A 247 4.20 -29.19 14.53
CA GLU A 247 4.39 -28.04 13.65
C GLU A 247 3.39 -28.09 12.49
N MET A 248 2.64 -27.02 12.30
CA MET A 248 1.74 -26.87 11.17
C MET A 248 2.56 -26.53 9.92
N LEU A 249 2.61 -27.44 8.95
CA LEU A 249 3.33 -27.23 7.69
C LEU A 249 2.43 -26.82 6.52
N TYR A 250 1.10 -26.94 6.70
CA TYR A 250 0.07 -26.66 5.69
C TYR A 250 0.42 -27.25 4.31
N ASP A 251 0.66 -28.55 4.26
CA ASP A 251 1.11 -29.25 3.04
C ASP A 251 0.00 -30.04 2.34
N ASN A 252 -1.25 -29.89 2.79
CA ASN A 252 -2.37 -30.67 2.28
C ASN A 252 -2.86 -30.12 0.94
N ASN A 253 -2.14 -30.44 -0.13
CA ASN A 253 -2.52 -30.12 -1.51
C ASN A 253 -3.80 -30.83 -1.99
N ASN A 254 -4.45 -31.62 -1.13
CA ASN A 254 -5.64 -32.38 -1.46
C ASN A 254 -6.92 -31.63 -1.07
N SER A 255 -7.29 -30.64 -1.88
CA SER A 255 -8.56 -29.94 -1.74
C SER A 255 -9.55 -30.35 -2.84
N PRO A 256 -10.77 -30.82 -2.50
CA PRO A 256 -11.79 -31.10 -3.49
C PRO A 256 -12.33 -29.83 -4.16
N TYR A 257 -11.92 -28.65 -3.69
CA TYR A 257 -12.45 -27.37 -4.12
C TYR A 257 -11.57 -26.66 -5.16
N VAL A 258 -10.37 -27.16 -5.49
CA VAL A 258 -9.36 -26.39 -6.25
C VAL A 258 -8.64 -27.21 -7.31
N TYR A 259 -8.42 -26.61 -8.49
CA TYR A 259 -7.68 -27.20 -9.61
C TYR A 259 -6.25 -26.67 -9.78
N ALA A 260 -5.91 -25.54 -9.16
CA ALA A 260 -4.65 -24.80 -9.35
C ALA A 260 -3.64 -24.92 -8.19
N GLY A 261 -3.89 -25.78 -7.20
CA GLY A 261 -3.09 -25.89 -5.96
C GLY A 261 -3.53 -24.92 -4.88
N LEU A 262 -3.09 -25.15 -3.64
CA LEU A 262 -3.34 -24.28 -2.49
C LEU A 262 -2.15 -23.32 -2.25
N ILE A 263 -2.42 -22.25 -1.51
CA ILE A 263 -1.40 -21.28 -1.04
C ILE A 263 -1.45 -21.14 0.49
N THR A 264 -1.96 -22.17 1.17
CA THR A 264 -2.22 -22.14 2.60
C THR A 264 -0.94 -21.84 3.38
N ASP A 265 0.16 -22.45 2.96
CA ASP A 265 1.52 -22.32 3.49
C ASP A 265 2.03 -20.87 3.54
N GLU A 266 1.62 -20.00 2.60
CA GLU A 266 1.92 -18.57 2.64
C GLU A 266 1.44 -17.89 3.94
N TYR A 267 0.49 -18.50 4.65
CA TYR A 267 -0.17 -17.97 5.85
C TYR A 267 0.13 -18.76 7.13
N CYS A 268 1.10 -19.68 7.11
CA CYS A 268 1.54 -20.39 8.31
C CYS A 268 2.48 -19.52 9.16
N TYR A 269 1.96 -18.43 9.73
CA TYR A 269 2.72 -17.53 10.59
C TYR A 269 1.79 -16.76 11.52
N SER A 270 2.39 -16.08 12.50
CA SER A 270 1.72 -15.06 13.30
C SER A 270 2.45 -13.73 13.17
N ALA A 271 1.73 -12.64 12.92
CA ALA A 271 2.30 -11.30 12.82
C ALA A 271 1.91 -10.45 14.02
N TYR A 272 2.85 -9.64 14.54
CA TYR A 272 2.56 -8.73 15.63
C TYR A 272 1.90 -7.45 15.10
N ASN A 273 0.77 -7.08 15.68
CA ASN A 273 0.10 -5.81 15.42
C ASN A 273 0.41 -4.85 16.58
N TYR A 274 1.19 -3.81 16.28
CA TYR A 274 1.65 -2.81 17.25
C TYR A 274 0.54 -1.87 17.72
N ASP A 275 -0.50 -1.62 16.92
CA ASP A 275 -1.59 -0.70 17.30
C ASP A 275 -2.45 -1.25 18.45
N ILE A 276 -2.54 -2.58 18.55
CA ILE A 276 -3.35 -3.26 19.57
C ILE A 276 -2.51 -4.17 20.48
N GLU A 277 -1.19 -4.20 20.28
CA GLU A 277 -0.22 -4.98 21.05
C GLU A 277 -0.55 -6.48 21.12
N LYS A 278 -0.88 -7.08 19.96
CA LYS A 278 -1.29 -8.50 19.86
C LYS A 278 -0.68 -9.23 18.67
N TYR A 279 -0.40 -10.51 18.89
CA TYR A 279 -0.13 -11.46 17.82
C TYR A 279 -1.41 -11.82 17.06
N MET A 280 -1.29 -11.88 15.74
CA MET A 280 -2.38 -11.99 14.81
C MET A 280 -2.23 -13.22 13.92
N MET A 281 -3.32 -13.95 13.75
CA MET A 281 -3.42 -15.10 12.85
C MET A 281 -4.20 -14.72 11.60
N VAL A 282 -3.73 -15.19 10.45
CA VAL A 282 -4.46 -15.05 9.19
C VAL A 282 -5.53 -16.14 9.11
N VAL A 283 -6.73 -15.76 8.71
CA VAL A 283 -7.88 -16.66 8.56
C VAL A 283 -8.55 -16.42 7.22
N ASP A 284 -8.85 -17.49 6.51
CA ASP A 284 -9.63 -17.40 5.28
C ASP A 284 -11.12 -17.25 5.57
N CYS A 285 -11.83 -16.57 4.67
CA CYS A 285 -13.28 -16.38 4.76
C CYS A 285 -14.05 -17.37 3.87
N GLY A 286 -13.48 -18.55 3.58
CA GLY A 286 -14.15 -19.60 2.81
C GLY A 286 -14.44 -19.25 1.35
N LEU A 287 -13.74 -18.26 0.75
CA LEU A 287 -13.88 -17.99 -0.68
C LEU A 287 -12.99 -18.92 -1.49
N VAL A 288 -13.64 -19.69 -2.36
CA VAL A 288 -13.00 -20.31 -3.51
C VAL A 288 -13.66 -19.69 -4.73
N ALA A 289 -12.94 -18.87 -5.48
CA ALA A 289 -13.47 -18.28 -6.70
C ALA A 289 -12.45 -18.44 -7.83
N ASP A 290 -12.94 -18.90 -8.96
CA ASP A 290 -12.20 -19.21 -10.18
C ASP A 290 -11.37 -18.04 -10.74
N TYR A 291 -11.70 -16.79 -10.39
CA TYR A 291 -10.94 -15.59 -10.78
C TYR A 291 -9.99 -15.04 -9.70
N TRP A 292 -10.01 -15.55 -8.47
CA TRP A 292 -9.11 -15.13 -7.38
C TRP A 292 -7.83 -15.98 -7.29
N GLY A 293 -7.73 -17.03 -8.11
CA GLY A 293 -6.61 -17.97 -8.07
C GLY A 293 -6.79 -19.05 -7.01
N SER A 294 -5.70 -19.39 -6.32
CA SER A 294 -5.66 -20.43 -5.28
C SER A 294 -6.22 -19.91 -3.95
N PRO A 295 -7.17 -20.60 -3.29
CA PRO A 295 -7.64 -20.22 -1.96
C PRO A 295 -6.62 -20.60 -0.89
N ALA A 296 -6.66 -19.90 0.25
CA ALA A 296 -5.82 -20.18 1.40
C ALA A 296 -6.32 -21.36 2.23
N LEU A 297 -7.62 -21.51 2.51
CA LEU A 297 -8.17 -22.66 3.26
C LEU A 297 -7.46 -22.95 4.61
N VAL A 298 -7.11 -21.91 5.37
CA VAL A 298 -6.52 -22.01 6.71
C VAL A 298 -7.44 -22.71 7.71
N ILE A 299 -8.73 -22.35 7.79
CA ILE A 299 -9.68 -22.99 8.72
C ILE A 299 -9.74 -24.52 8.52
N PRO A 300 -9.92 -25.03 7.29
CA PRO A 300 -9.84 -26.46 6.99
C PRO A 300 -8.62 -27.18 7.57
N GLU A 301 -7.41 -26.60 7.46
CA GLU A 301 -6.19 -27.22 7.97
C GLU A 301 -6.25 -27.47 9.47
N TYR A 302 -6.67 -26.47 10.26
CA TYR A 302 -6.82 -26.64 11.72
C TYR A 302 -7.91 -27.65 12.06
N VAL A 303 -9.03 -27.63 11.33
CA VAL A 303 -10.13 -28.57 11.57
C VAL A 303 -9.66 -30.00 11.32
N ASP A 304 -8.91 -30.24 10.26
CA ASP A 304 -8.37 -31.57 9.92
C ASP A 304 -7.41 -32.08 11.01
N HIS A 305 -6.45 -31.25 11.44
CA HIS A 305 -5.50 -31.61 12.50
C HIS A 305 -6.17 -31.80 13.87
N LEU A 306 -7.32 -31.16 14.11
CA LEU A 306 -8.14 -31.38 15.29
C LEU A 306 -9.07 -32.59 15.19
N GLY A 307 -9.00 -33.37 14.10
CA GLY A 307 -9.86 -34.53 13.86
C GLY A 307 -11.32 -34.17 13.59
N GLY A 308 -11.57 -32.94 13.16
CA GLY A 308 -12.89 -32.41 12.84
C GLY A 308 -13.31 -32.66 11.39
N GLN A 309 -14.41 -32.02 11.00
CA GLN A 309 -14.91 -32.02 9.63
C GLN A 309 -15.24 -30.61 9.18
N TYR A 310 -14.71 -30.21 8.02
CA TYR A 310 -14.99 -28.93 7.39
C TYR A 310 -15.85 -29.11 6.14
N THR A 311 -16.84 -28.24 5.96
CA THR A 311 -17.71 -28.20 4.78
C THR A 311 -17.84 -26.77 4.28
N LEU A 312 -17.57 -26.57 2.98
CA LEU A 312 -17.93 -25.33 2.30
C LEU A 312 -19.39 -25.42 1.83
N ILE A 313 -20.27 -24.57 2.37
CA ILE A 313 -21.71 -24.60 2.06
C ILE A 313 -21.97 -23.88 0.73
N SER A 314 -21.35 -22.71 0.53
CA SER A 314 -21.48 -21.91 -0.69
C SER A 314 -20.44 -22.34 -1.73
N THR A 315 -20.76 -23.35 -2.54
CA THR A 315 -19.85 -23.88 -3.58
C THR A 315 -19.99 -23.21 -4.95
N ASP A 316 -21.08 -22.45 -5.20
CA ASP A 316 -21.27 -21.75 -6.47
C ASP A 316 -20.50 -20.41 -6.49
N GLN A 317 -19.39 -20.43 -7.21
CA GLN A 317 -18.40 -19.35 -7.32
C GLN A 317 -18.81 -18.25 -8.31
N LYS A 318 -19.88 -18.47 -9.08
CA LYS A 318 -20.24 -17.63 -10.24
C LYS A 318 -21.30 -16.60 -9.91
N GLU A 319 -22.09 -16.80 -8.86
CA GLU A 319 -23.12 -15.86 -8.47
C GLU A 319 -22.53 -14.69 -7.67
N ARG A 320 -22.56 -13.49 -8.27
CA ARG A 320 -22.09 -12.23 -7.68
C ARG A 320 -22.94 -11.74 -6.49
N LYS A 321 -23.63 -12.63 -5.77
CA LYS A 321 -24.50 -12.31 -4.63
C LYS A 321 -23.84 -12.85 -3.36
N LEU A 322 -23.14 -11.96 -2.68
CA LEU A 322 -21.89 -12.27 -1.99
C LEU A 322 -22.03 -12.50 -0.47
N ASN A 323 -22.76 -13.54 -0.08
CA ASN A 323 -22.61 -14.11 1.26
C ASN A 323 -22.09 -15.53 1.14
N LEU A 324 -20.89 -15.78 1.64
CA LEU A 324 -20.26 -17.09 1.60
C LEU A 324 -20.33 -17.75 2.94
N GLU A 325 -20.68 -19.03 2.94
CA GLU A 325 -20.86 -19.80 4.16
C GLU A 325 -19.93 -21.01 4.16
N SER A 326 -19.25 -21.19 5.30
CA SER A 326 -18.52 -22.40 5.65
C SER A 326 -18.96 -22.88 7.03
N GLU A 327 -18.78 -24.17 7.27
CA GLU A 327 -19.16 -24.82 8.51
C GLU A 327 -18.11 -25.85 8.89
N TRP A 328 -17.84 -25.98 10.19
CA TRP A 328 -16.99 -27.04 10.71
C TRP A 328 -17.50 -27.59 12.03
N GLU A 329 -17.13 -28.84 12.30
CA GLU A 329 -17.41 -29.56 13.54
C GLU A 329 -16.11 -30.10 14.14
N ILE A 330 -15.91 -29.87 15.44
CA ILE A 330 -14.78 -30.37 16.23
C ILE A 330 -15.35 -30.81 17.58
N ASN A 331 -15.08 -32.04 18.01
CA ASN A 331 -15.53 -32.57 19.31
C ASN A 331 -17.03 -32.38 19.62
N GLY A 332 -17.89 -32.44 18.59
CA GLY A 332 -19.35 -32.28 18.73
C GLY A 332 -19.85 -30.84 18.85
N HIS A 333 -18.95 -29.85 18.78
CA HIS A 333 -19.29 -28.43 18.65
C HIS A 333 -19.34 -28.02 17.19
N LYS A 334 -20.30 -27.17 16.83
CA LYS A 334 -20.50 -26.75 15.44
C LYS A 334 -20.31 -25.26 15.27
N TRP A 335 -19.48 -24.88 14.31
CA TRP A 335 -19.24 -23.49 13.91
C TRP A 335 -19.77 -23.25 12.50
N LYS A 336 -20.38 -22.10 12.30
CA LYS A 336 -20.79 -21.60 10.98
C LYS A 336 -20.26 -20.19 10.79
N MET A 337 -19.43 -19.99 9.77
CA MET A 337 -18.98 -18.67 9.34
C MET A 337 -19.83 -18.19 8.16
N THR A 338 -20.18 -16.90 8.17
CA THR A 338 -20.77 -16.19 7.05
C THR A 338 -19.95 -14.93 6.77
N ALA A 339 -19.34 -14.86 5.59
CA ALA A 339 -18.63 -13.68 5.09
C ALA A 339 -19.53 -12.90 4.12
N TYR A 340 -19.70 -11.60 4.38
CA TYR A 340 -20.52 -10.68 3.60
C TYR A 340 -19.61 -9.77 2.79
N TYR A 341 -19.74 -9.72 1.47
CA TYR A 341 -18.92 -8.84 0.63
C TYR A 341 -19.67 -7.60 0.19
N ASN A 342 -18.93 -6.52 -0.02
CA ASN A 342 -19.42 -5.33 -0.69
C ASN A 342 -19.74 -5.69 -2.15
N GLY A 343 -21.00 -5.56 -2.54
CA GLY A 343 -21.51 -6.18 -3.74
C GLY A 343 -22.48 -5.33 -4.52
N GLU A 344 -22.02 -4.26 -5.16
CA GLU A 344 -22.78 -3.58 -6.23
C GLU A 344 -21.92 -3.03 -7.39
N SER A 345 -20.59 -3.06 -7.29
CA SER A 345 -19.70 -2.49 -8.29
C SER A 345 -19.26 -3.54 -9.31
N GLU A 346 -19.42 -3.25 -10.61
CA GLU A 346 -18.82 -4.04 -11.70
C GLU A 346 -17.28 -3.95 -11.70
N ASP A 347 -16.72 -2.99 -10.97
CA ASP A 347 -15.30 -2.83 -10.73
C ASP A 347 -14.85 -3.69 -9.54
N TYR A 348 -13.70 -4.31 -9.71
CA TYR A 348 -13.00 -5.35 -8.97
C TYR A 348 -12.88 -5.26 -7.42
N ASP A 349 -13.56 -4.34 -6.75
CA ASP A 349 -13.53 -4.21 -5.28
C ASP A 349 -14.55 -5.15 -4.62
N LYS A 350 -14.13 -6.41 -4.44
CA LYS A 350 -14.84 -7.41 -3.65
C LYS A 350 -14.20 -7.54 -2.28
N SER A 351 -14.17 -6.43 -1.54
CA SER A 351 -13.75 -6.42 -0.14
C SER A 351 -14.79 -7.08 0.77
N ILE A 352 -14.30 -7.75 1.82
CA ILE A 352 -15.14 -8.32 2.87
C ILE A 352 -15.66 -7.17 3.74
N SER A 353 -16.97 -6.99 3.75
CA SER A 353 -17.65 -5.96 4.56
C SER A 353 -17.80 -6.38 6.02
N LYS A 354 -18.01 -7.67 6.25
CA LYS A 354 -18.31 -8.24 7.56
C LYS A 354 -18.09 -9.75 7.56
N VAL A 355 -17.64 -10.28 8.69
CA VAL A 355 -17.64 -11.73 8.97
C VAL A 355 -18.45 -11.98 10.24
N LYS A 356 -19.25 -13.05 10.23
CA LYS A 356 -20.03 -13.49 11.38
C LYS A 356 -19.77 -14.97 11.62
N VAL A 357 -19.45 -15.36 12.85
CA VAL A 357 -19.33 -16.77 13.23
C VAL A 357 -20.37 -17.09 14.29
N ILE A 358 -21.06 -18.22 14.12
CA ILE A 358 -22.00 -18.78 15.10
C ILE A 358 -21.44 -20.11 15.56
N ARG A 359 -21.32 -20.30 16.87
CA ARG A 359 -20.98 -21.58 17.50
C ARG A 359 -22.16 -22.09 18.30
N ASP A 360 -22.62 -23.31 18.04
CA ASP A 360 -23.73 -23.96 18.75
C ASP A 360 -24.97 -23.05 18.89
N GLY A 361 -25.29 -22.32 17.81
CA GLY A 361 -26.41 -21.39 17.76
C GLY A 361 -26.17 -20.02 18.45
N LYS A 362 -25.01 -19.79 19.06
CA LYS A 362 -24.63 -18.52 19.70
C LYS A 362 -23.63 -17.76 18.84
N ASN A 363 -23.82 -16.44 18.77
CA ASN A 363 -22.89 -15.58 18.03
C ASN A 363 -21.53 -15.54 18.74
N LEU A 364 -20.46 -15.79 18.01
CA LEU A 364 -19.09 -15.72 18.49
C LEU A 364 -18.56 -14.32 18.19
N SER A 365 -18.13 -13.62 19.24
CA SER A 365 -17.63 -12.24 19.13
C SER A 365 -16.13 -12.24 18.95
N PHE A 366 -15.67 -11.63 17.86
CA PHE A 366 -14.27 -11.35 17.54
C PHE A 366 -14.19 -10.06 16.70
N THR A 367 -12.99 -9.49 16.62
CA THR A 367 -12.70 -8.35 15.76
C THR A 367 -11.89 -8.82 14.54
N ALA A 368 -12.41 -8.55 13.34
CA ALA A 368 -11.70 -8.83 12.10
C ALA A 368 -10.89 -7.61 11.66
N TYR A 369 -9.64 -7.83 11.32
CA TYR A 369 -8.72 -6.83 10.77
C TYR A 369 -8.46 -7.11 9.29
N ALA A 370 -7.99 -6.10 8.56
CA ALA A 370 -7.62 -6.25 7.16
C ALA A 370 -6.59 -7.40 6.99
N GLY A 371 -6.77 -8.21 5.95
CA GLY A 371 -5.86 -9.29 5.60
C GLY A 371 -4.49 -8.77 5.13
N PRO A 372 -3.50 -9.68 5.01
CA PRO A 372 -2.13 -9.33 4.62
C PRO A 372 -1.98 -8.96 3.14
N ASP A 373 -2.96 -9.29 2.30
CA ASP A 373 -2.95 -8.96 0.88
C ASP A 373 -4.38 -8.73 0.36
N ASN A 374 -4.53 -8.60 -0.95
CA ASN A 374 -5.82 -8.28 -1.56
C ASN A 374 -6.83 -9.43 -1.51
N ARG A 375 -6.43 -10.67 -1.13
CA ARG A 375 -7.28 -11.87 -1.05
C ARG A 375 -8.35 -11.72 0.04
N PRO A 376 -9.43 -12.52 -0.03
CA PRO A 376 -10.52 -12.57 0.97
C PRO A 376 -10.08 -13.20 2.30
N LEU A 377 -9.07 -12.59 2.92
CA LEU A 377 -8.46 -13.00 4.17
C LEU A 377 -8.72 -11.92 5.20
N ILE A 378 -8.84 -12.35 6.45
CA ILE A 378 -8.87 -11.45 7.60
C ILE A 378 -7.76 -11.83 8.56
N MET A 379 -7.35 -10.87 9.37
CA MET A 379 -6.50 -11.15 10.53
C MET A 379 -7.35 -11.12 11.80
N LEU A 380 -7.09 -12.07 12.69
CA LEU A 380 -7.69 -12.16 14.03
C LEU A 380 -6.59 -12.12 15.08
N THR A 381 -6.88 -11.56 16.26
CA THR A 381 -5.97 -11.74 17.40
C THR A 381 -5.83 -13.23 17.72
N ALA A 382 -4.70 -13.67 18.25
CA ALA A 382 -4.52 -15.06 18.70
C ALA A 382 -5.62 -15.48 19.70
N ASP A 383 -6.07 -14.56 20.57
CA ASP A 383 -7.20 -14.75 21.48
C ASP A 383 -8.51 -15.05 20.72
N ASP A 384 -8.81 -14.30 19.66
CA ASP A 384 -10.01 -14.50 18.83
C ASP A 384 -9.90 -15.75 17.94
N PHE A 385 -8.72 -16.03 17.43
CA PHE A 385 -8.41 -17.23 16.67
C PHE A 385 -8.68 -18.49 17.51
N CYS A 386 -8.23 -18.51 18.77
CA CYS A 386 -8.49 -19.58 19.71
C CYS A 386 -9.99 -19.89 19.89
N LYS A 387 -10.86 -18.87 19.84
CA LYS A 387 -12.32 -19.06 19.96
C LYS A 387 -12.93 -19.80 18.77
N LEU A 388 -12.31 -19.73 17.58
CA LEU A 388 -12.80 -20.44 16.39
C LEU A 388 -12.63 -21.96 16.48
N PHE A 389 -11.76 -22.44 17.37
CA PHE A 389 -11.35 -23.85 17.43
C PHE A 389 -11.32 -24.44 18.85
N ASP A 390 -11.74 -23.68 19.87
CA ASP A 390 -11.60 -24.05 21.28
C ASP A 390 -10.16 -24.35 21.72
N LEU A 391 -9.25 -23.43 21.38
CA LEU A 391 -7.85 -23.55 21.71
C LEU A 391 -7.47 -22.60 22.85
N THR A 392 -6.31 -22.85 23.45
CA THR A 392 -5.51 -21.87 24.16
C THR A 392 -4.18 -21.69 23.43
N TYR A 393 -3.39 -20.67 23.78
CA TYR A 393 -2.09 -20.47 23.15
C TYR A 393 -1.01 -20.01 24.12
N LYS A 394 0.23 -20.23 23.69
CA LYS A 394 1.45 -19.71 24.29
C LYS A 394 2.35 -19.17 23.17
N VAL A 395 2.95 -18.01 23.41
CA VAL A 395 3.97 -17.43 22.52
C VAL A 395 5.36 -17.71 23.08
N ASP A 396 6.30 -18.03 22.19
CA ASP A 396 7.73 -18.17 22.47
C ASP A 396 8.51 -17.40 21.39
N GLU A 397 8.82 -16.14 21.65
CA GLU A 397 9.49 -15.26 20.68
C GLU A 397 10.94 -15.68 20.44
N GLU A 398 11.63 -16.26 21.43
CA GLU A 398 13.00 -16.75 21.26
C GLU A 398 13.07 -17.86 20.21
N LYS A 399 12.02 -18.68 20.10
CA LYS A 399 11.86 -19.72 19.08
C LYS A 399 11.05 -19.27 17.87
N GLU A 400 10.69 -18.00 17.78
CA GLU A 400 9.83 -17.47 16.70
C GLU A 400 8.53 -18.27 16.51
N SER A 401 7.94 -18.73 17.63
CA SER A 401 6.90 -19.74 17.62
C SER A 401 5.65 -19.30 18.38
N ILE A 402 4.48 -19.68 17.87
CA ILE A 402 3.22 -19.68 18.60
C ILE A 402 2.69 -21.12 18.71
N TYR A 403 2.27 -21.51 19.91
CA TYR A 403 1.77 -22.84 20.22
C TYR A 403 0.30 -22.76 20.57
N PHE A 404 -0.52 -23.58 19.92
CA PHE A 404 -1.93 -23.74 20.22
C PHE A 404 -2.19 -25.11 20.85
N TYR A 405 -3.09 -25.14 21.82
CA TYR A 405 -3.45 -26.37 22.55
C TYR A 405 -4.95 -26.54 22.58
N SER A 406 -5.41 -27.73 22.19
CA SER A 406 -6.80 -28.15 22.38
C SER A 406 -7.13 -28.28 23.87
N ASN A 407 -8.35 -27.85 24.25
CA ASN A 407 -8.84 -27.90 25.63
C ASN A 407 -9.33 -29.29 26.05
#